data_AF-A0A453KL83-F1
#
_entry.id   AF-A0A453KL83-F1
#
_cell.length_a   1.000
_cell.length_b   1.000
_cell.length_c   1.000
_cell.angle_alpha   90.00
_cell.angle_beta   90.00
_cell.angle_gamma   90.00
#
_symmetry.space_group_name_H-M   'P 1'
#
loop_
_entity.id
_entity.type
_entity.pdbx_description
1 polymer ?
#
loop_
_entity_poly.entity_id
_entity_poly.type
_entity_poly.pdbx_seq_one_letter_code
_entity_poly.pdbx_strand_id
1 'polypeptide(L)' 'GPERVFDELTKALKDPADFVDFDLPSALKEWKLGYYIPIKRNVYLTKKRVEDDGIFCSCSLSSGSSVTCGKDCQCG' A
#
# COMPACT_ATOMS: atom_id res chain seq x y z
N GLY A 1 15.96 9.38 23.59
CA GLY A 1 15.19 8.53 22.68
C GLY A 1 14.12 9.38 22.00
N PRO A 2 13.65 8.99 20.80
CA PRO A 2 12.67 9.77 20.03
C PRO A 2 11.36 10.07 20.78
N GLU A 3 10.99 9.22 21.75
CA GLU A 3 9.82 9.45 22.62
C GLU A 3 9.88 10.77 23.39
N ARG A 4 11.06 11.14 23.93
CA ARG A 4 11.22 12.38 24.71
C ARG A 4 10.99 13.64 23.89
N VAL A 5 11.31 13.58 22.59
CA VAL A 5 11.12 14.71 21.66
C VAL A 5 9.64 14.88 21.34
N PHE A 6 8.91 13.78 21.22
CA PHE A 6 7.47 13.79 20.95
C PHE A 6 6.68 14.33 22.16
N ASP A 7 7.08 13.94 23.37
CA ASP A 7 6.46 14.42 24.61
C ASP A 7 6.65 15.93 24.82
N GLU A 8 7.86 16.46 24.54
CA GLU A 8 8.13 17.91 24.61
C GLU A 8 7.32 18.70 23.57
N LEU A 9 7.20 18.19 22.35
CA LEU A 9 6.37 18.78 21.31
C LEU A 9 4.89 18.82 21.69
N THR A 10 4.38 17.72 22.27
CA THR A 10 2.99 17.61 22.70
C THR A 10 2.69 18.56 23.86
N LYS A 11 3.66 18.79 24.75
CA LYS A 11 3.56 19.76 25.85
C LYS A 11 3.69 21.22 25.41
N ALA A 12 4.35 21.48 24.28
CA ALA A 12 4.52 22.81 23.70
C ALA A 12 3.32 23.25 22.85
N LEU A 13 2.54 22.31 22.32
CA LEU A 13 1.23 22.59 21.74
C LEU A 13 0.28 23.00 22.88
N LYS A 14 -0.44 24.12 22.69
CA LYS A 14 -1.34 24.69 23.71
C LYS A 14 -2.45 23.71 24.10
N ASP A 15 -3.14 24.05 25.20
CA ASP A 15 -4.23 23.33 25.85
C ASP A 15 -4.98 22.35 24.93
N PRO A 16 -5.22 21.09 25.32
CA PRO A 16 -6.07 20.13 24.62
C PRO A 16 -7.38 20.70 24.07
N ALA A 17 -7.91 21.76 24.69
CA ALA A 17 -9.10 22.48 24.24
C ALA A 17 -8.90 23.37 22.99
N ASP A 18 -7.68 23.79 22.66
CA ASP A 18 -7.31 24.52 21.44
C ASP A 18 -7.10 23.59 20.24
N PHE A 19 -7.10 22.26 20.45
CA PHE A 19 -7.09 21.28 19.37
C PHE A 19 -8.46 21.27 18.70
N VAL A 20 -8.60 22.10 17.68
CA VAL A 20 -9.70 21.97 16.73
C VAL A 20 -9.52 20.65 15.98
N ASP A 21 -10.56 19.82 15.97
CA ASP A 21 -10.62 18.69 15.06
C ASP A 21 -10.39 19.22 13.64
N PHE A 22 -9.37 18.67 12.97
CA PHE A 22 -9.07 19.06 11.61
C PHE A 22 -10.24 18.67 10.71
N ASP A 23 -10.99 19.67 10.27
CA ASP A 23 -12.08 19.47 9.32
C ASP A 23 -11.60 19.75 7.89
N LEU A 24 -11.81 18.78 7.01
CA LEU A 24 -11.38 18.92 5.62
C LEU A 24 -12.19 20.05 4.94
N PRO A 25 -11.54 21.00 4.24
CA PRO A 25 -12.25 22.07 3.52
C PRO A 25 -13.34 21.52 2.61
N SER A 26 -14.50 22.19 2.53
CA SER A 26 -15.67 21.73 1.78
C SER A 26 -15.34 21.39 0.32
N ALA A 27 -14.47 22.18 -0.33
CA ALA A 27 -14.01 21.92 -1.69
C ALA A 27 -13.29 20.56 -1.86
N LEU A 28 -12.59 20.08 -0.83
CA LEU A 28 -11.90 18.79 -0.82
C LEU A 28 -12.83 17.64 -0.37
N LYS A 29 -13.88 17.94 0.40
CA LYS A 29 -14.95 16.98 0.69
C LYS A 29 -15.86 16.75 -0.52
N GLU A 30 -16.08 17.80 -1.31
CA GLU A 30 -16.85 17.78 -2.56
C GLU A 30 -16.03 17.31 -3.77
N TRP A 31 -14.70 17.26 -3.63
CA TRP A 31 -13.87 16.43 -4.50
C TRP A 31 -14.33 14.99 -4.32
N LYS A 32 -15.28 14.60 -5.16
CA LYS A 32 -15.52 13.20 -5.51
C LYS A 32 -14.14 12.62 -5.70
N LEU A 33 -13.79 11.64 -4.86
CA LEU A 33 -12.69 10.70 -5.08
C LEU A 33 -12.50 10.57 -6.59
N GLY A 34 -11.43 11.23 -7.06
CA GLY A 34 -11.34 11.70 -8.45
C GLY A 34 -11.73 10.61 -9.42
N TYR A 35 -12.49 10.97 -10.46
CA TYR A 35 -12.83 10.08 -11.56
C TYR A 35 -11.61 9.24 -11.93
N TYR A 36 -11.63 7.97 -11.55
CA TYR A 36 -10.55 7.05 -11.83
C TYR A 36 -11.06 6.02 -12.83
N ILE A 37 -10.19 5.66 -13.75
CA ILE A 37 -10.48 4.63 -14.74
C ILE A 37 -10.08 3.30 -14.14
N PRO A 38 -10.98 2.31 -13.98
CA PRO A 38 -10.62 1.00 -13.49
C PRO A 38 -9.68 0.33 -14.49
N ILE A 39 -8.52 -0.11 -14.00
CA ILE A 39 -7.51 -0.79 -14.80
C ILE A 39 -7.34 -2.24 -14.33
N LYS A 40 -7.11 -3.16 -15.27
CA LYS A 40 -6.83 -4.58 -14.96
C LYS A 40 -5.34 -4.86 -14.76
N ARG A 41 -4.47 -3.99 -15.26
CA ARG A 41 -3.00 -4.12 -15.24
C ARG A 41 -2.37 -2.74 -15.10
N ASN A 42 -1.20 -2.68 -14.46
CA ASN A 42 -0.44 -1.45 -14.28
C ASN A 42 -0.07 -0.79 -15.63
N VAL A 43 -0.15 0.54 -15.68
CA VAL A 43 0.29 1.38 -16.78
C VAL A 43 1.68 1.92 -16.46
N TYR A 44 2.63 1.74 -17.38
CA TYR A 44 4.00 2.19 -17.20
C TYR A 44 4.29 3.38 -18.12
N LEU A 45 4.52 4.55 -17.53
CA LEU A 45 4.66 5.80 -18.29
C LEU A 45 6.09 6.04 -18.80
N THR A 46 7.11 5.79 -17.97
CA THR A 46 8.50 6.13 -18.27
C THR A 46 9.45 4.93 -18.31
N LYS A 47 9.02 3.76 -17.81
CA LYS A 47 9.86 2.55 -17.73
C LYS A 47 9.08 1.34 -18.20
N LYS A 48 9.54 0.65 -19.24
CA LYS A 48 8.95 -0.65 -19.63
C LYS A 48 9.17 -1.66 -18.50
N ARG A 49 8.23 -2.58 -18.28
CA ARG A 49 8.53 -3.82 -17.54
C ARG A 49 9.67 -4.53 -18.28
N VAL A 50 10.71 -4.91 -17.54
CA VAL A 50 11.71 -5.85 -18.04
C VAL A 50 10.97 -7.15 -18.36
N GLU A 51 11.25 -7.73 -19.53
CA GLU A 51 10.75 -9.07 -19.84
C GLU A 51 11.38 -10.01 -18.83
N ASP A 52 10.54 -10.56 -17.96
CA ASP A 52 10.94 -11.55 -16.98
C ASP A 52 10.75 -12.91 -17.65
N ASP A 53 11.84 -13.68 -17.77
CA ASP A 53 11.81 -15.05 -18.29
C ASP A 53 11.04 -16.01 -17.37
N GLY A 54 10.53 -15.48 -16.25
CA GLY A 54 9.72 -16.20 -15.29
C GLY A 54 10.57 -16.96 -14.29
N ILE A 55 9.98 -17.22 -13.12
CA ILE A 55 10.64 -18.02 -12.09
C ILE A 55 10.33 -19.49 -12.36
N PHE A 56 11.37 -20.24 -12.72
CA PHE A 56 11.28 -21.69 -12.87
C PHE A 56 11.44 -22.36 -11.50
N CYS A 57 10.39 -22.99 -10.99
CA CYS A 57 10.50 -23.91 -9.84
C CYS A 57 10.27 -25.36 -10.25
N SER A 58 10.95 -26.26 -9.54
CA SER A 58 10.81 -27.72 -9.71
C SER A 58 9.58 -28.29 -8.97
N CYS A 59 8.55 -27.48 -8.74
CA CYS A 59 7.34 -27.93 -8.07
C CYS A 59 6.63 -28.98 -8.91
N SER A 60 6.30 -30.10 -8.30
CA SER A 60 5.51 -31.17 -8.90
C SER A 60 4.08 -31.11 -8.40
N LEU A 61 3.13 -31.51 -9.25
CA LEU A 61 1.75 -31.73 -8.82
C LEU A 61 1.72 -32.79 -7.71
N SER A 62 1.25 -32.40 -6.53
CA SER A 62 0.97 -33.34 -5.47
C SER A 62 -0.31 -34.12 -5.80
N SER A 63 -0.33 -35.42 -5.52
CA SER A 63 -1.51 -36.27 -5.77
C SER A 63 -2.73 -35.70 -5.03
N GLY A 64 -3.71 -35.24 -5.81
CA GLY A 64 -4.97 -34.66 -5.29
C GLY A 64 -5.08 -33.13 -5.38
N SER A 65 -4.04 -32.41 -5.83
CA SER A 65 -4.10 -30.96 -6.10
C SER A 65 -4.15 -30.69 -7.60
N SER A 66 -5.00 -29.73 -8.02
CA SER A 66 -4.98 -29.18 -9.39
C SER A 66 -3.95 -28.06 -9.57
N VAL A 67 -3.31 -27.62 -8.47
CA VAL A 67 -2.34 -26.52 -8.45
C VAL A 67 -0.95 -27.06 -8.13
N THR A 68 0.01 -26.69 -8.98
CA THR A 68 1.42 -27.12 -8.91
C THR A 68 2.20 -26.36 -7.84
N CYS A 69 2.02 -25.03 -7.76
CA CYS A 69 2.73 -24.18 -6.81
C CYS A 69 1.79 -23.86 -5.64
N GLY A 70 2.04 -24.49 -4.50
CA GLY A 70 1.33 -24.24 -3.25
C GLY A 70 2.17 -23.45 -2.24
N LYS A 71 1.79 -23.54 -0.97
CA LYS A 71 2.50 -22.93 0.17
C LYS A 71 3.99 -23.28 0.28
N ASP A 72 4.39 -24.44 -0.22
CA ASP A 72 5.77 -24.94 -0.11
C ASP A 72 6.64 -24.50 -1.32
N CYS A 73 6.05 -23.78 -2.27
CA CYS A 73 6.73 -23.26 -3.43
C CYS A 73 7.67 -22.11 -3.04
N GLN A 74 8.94 -22.22 -3.45
CA GLN A 74 9.95 -21.17 -3.27
C GLN A 74 9.97 -20.17 -4.45
N CYS A 75 9.02 -20.26 -5.39
CA CYS A 75 8.81 -19.23 -6.41
C CYS A 75 8.20 -18.00 -5.72
N GLY A 76 9.07 -17.08 -5.26
CA GLY A 76 8.70 -15.85 -4.57
C GLY A 76 9.89 -14.92 -4.44
#